data_AF-X1RYP2-F1
#
_entry.id   AF-X1RYP2-F1
#
_cell.length_a   1.000
_cell.length_b   1.000
_cell.length_c   1.000
_cell.angle_alpha   90.00
_cell.angle_beta   90.00
_cell.angle_gamma   90.00
#
_symmetry.space_group_name_H-M   'P 1'
#
loop_
_entity.id
_entity.type
_entity.pdbx_description
1 polymer ?
#
loop_
_entity_poly.entity_id
_entity_poly.type
_entity_poly.pdbx_seq_one_letter_code
_entity_poly.pdbx_strand_id
1 'polypeptide(L)'
;MDWGVKLTNANKKKPRELYKERNQRVMDAISLKEPDRVPITPMVTFFPSQVKGMSKKEAMYDPEKFAQAAIDVLSPLNWDQVPPLIAVFSGELFDALGMRVYKWPGADDEEQRLQEHQPFQFVEGEYMKADEYEMVLSDPTGFAIRKLIPRHFSNFKGFSGFPSFGGMFNTSTAQFLLPLFFGTPDGQGLLKSIQNTINSFFKLIGSSNKYMQSMKKLGYPLQFFNAVQAPYDS
;
A
#
# COMPACT_ATOMS: atom_id res chain seq x y z
N MET A 1 4.84 -8.56 27.72
CA MET A 1 5.40 -7.40 28.45
C MET A 1 4.25 -6.52 28.84
N ASP A 2 4.06 -6.32 30.14
CA ASP A 2 3.13 -5.32 30.68
C ASP A 2 3.85 -3.96 30.62
N TRP A 3 3.37 -3.05 29.76
CA TRP A 3 4.04 -1.79 29.49
C TRP A 3 3.77 -0.70 30.54
N GLY A 4 3.08 -1.02 31.65
CA GLY A 4 2.93 -0.10 32.78
C GLY A 4 2.14 1.19 32.51
N VAL A 5 1.62 1.37 31.29
CA VAL A 5 0.77 2.52 30.95
C VAL A 5 -0.64 2.25 31.48
N LYS A 6 -0.98 2.84 32.61
CA LYS A 6 -2.38 2.96 33.04
C LYS A 6 -3.10 3.88 32.06
N LEU A 7 -3.75 3.26 31.06
CA LEU A 7 -4.58 3.92 30.07
C LEU A 7 -5.85 4.43 30.76
N THR A 8 -5.77 5.60 31.39
CA THR A 8 -6.93 6.24 32.01
C THR A 8 -7.87 6.75 30.92
N ASN A 9 -8.94 6.00 30.65
CA ASN A 9 -10.09 6.46 29.88
C ASN A 9 -10.85 7.51 30.72
N ALA A 10 -10.32 8.73 30.78
CA ALA A 10 -10.88 9.83 31.56
C ALA A 10 -11.57 10.90 30.69
N ASN A 11 -11.89 10.61 29.42
CA ASN A 11 -12.53 11.59 28.55
C ASN A 11 -14.04 11.34 28.46
N LYS A 12 -14.83 12.09 29.22
CA LYS A 12 -16.31 12.06 29.23
C LYS A 12 -16.96 12.60 27.93
N LYS A 13 -16.16 13.04 26.95
CA LYS A 13 -16.63 13.67 25.71
C LYS A 13 -17.12 12.63 24.70
N LYS A 14 -18.05 13.02 23.83
CA LYS A 14 -18.57 12.11 22.78
C LYS A 14 -17.50 11.89 21.70
N PRO A 15 -17.43 10.73 21.04
CA PRO A 15 -16.41 10.45 20.02
C PRO A 15 -16.34 11.49 18.89
N ARG A 16 -17.49 12.03 18.46
CA ARG A 16 -17.55 13.09 17.45
C ARG A 16 -16.89 14.40 17.89
N GLU A 17 -16.99 14.74 19.18
CA GLU A 17 -16.35 15.93 19.74
C GLU A 17 -14.84 15.74 19.82
N LEU A 18 -14.39 14.57 20.29
CA LEU A 18 -12.96 14.21 20.31
C LEU A 18 -12.36 14.24 18.90
N TYR A 19 -13.07 13.72 17.91
CA TYR A 19 -12.62 13.74 16.51
C TYR A 19 -12.37 15.17 16.03
N LYS A 20 -13.33 16.07 16.28
CA LYS A 20 -13.23 17.48 15.87
C LYS A 20 -12.07 18.18 16.57
N GLU A 21 -11.95 18.01 17.88
CA GLU A 21 -10.89 18.62 18.69
C GLU A 21 -9.50 18.17 18.23
N ARG A 22 -9.30 16.86 18.06
CA ARG A 22 -8.04 16.29 17.58
C ARG A 22 -7.68 16.78 16.18
N ASN A 23 -8.64 16.78 15.26
CA ASN A 23 -8.40 17.25 13.90
C ASN A 23 -8.10 18.76 13.87
N GLN A 24 -8.80 19.56 14.68
CA GLN A 24 -8.56 20.99 14.79
C GLN A 24 -7.15 21.27 15.32
N ARG A 25 -6.72 20.56 16.37
CA ARG A 25 -5.36 20.66 16.93
C ARG A 25 -4.28 20.42 15.87
N VAL A 26 -4.45 19.40 15.03
CA VAL A 26 -3.53 19.12 13.91
C VAL A 26 -3.57 20.23 12.86
N MET A 27 -4.77 20.67 12.46
CA MET A 27 -4.92 21.72 11.44
C MET A 27 -4.39 23.09 11.90
N ASP A 28 -4.52 23.43 13.18
CA ASP A 28 -3.95 24.65 13.76
C ASP A 28 -2.43 24.61 13.70
N ALA A 29 -1.81 23.49 14.07
CA ALA A 29 -0.37 23.30 13.95
C ALA A 29 0.12 23.39 12.48
N ILE A 30 -0.58 22.74 11.53
CA ILE A 30 -0.29 22.84 10.09
C ILE A 30 -0.41 24.29 9.60
N SER A 31 -1.37 25.03 10.13
CA SER A 31 -1.64 26.43 9.75
C SER A 31 -0.78 27.45 10.51
N LEU A 32 0.25 26.99 11.25
CA LEU A 32 1.13 27.84 12.07
C LEU A 32 0.40 28.67 13.13
N LYS A 33 -0.73 28.17 13.65
CA LYS A 33 -1.44 28.71 14.81
C LYS A 33 -1.01 27.96 16.07
N GLU A 34 -1.13 28.58 17.23
CA GLU A 34 -0.87 27.92 18.51
C GLU A 34 -2.05 26.98 18.87
N PRO A 35 -1.85 25.64 18.88
CA PRO A 35 -2.88 24.70 19.29
C PRO A 35 -2.97 24.63 20.83
N ASP A 36 -4.05 24.02 21.34
CA ASP A 36 -4.24 23.80 22.78
C ASP A 36 -3.17 22.90 23.44
N ARG A 37 -2.54 22.03 22.65
CA ARG A 37 -1.28 21.34 22.96
C ARG A 37 -0.61 20.83 21.68
N VAL A 38 0.65 20.40 21.80
CA VAL A 38 1.37 19.73 20.70
C VAL A 38 0.59 18.48 20.23
N PRO A 39 0.24 18.36 18.93
CA PRO A 39 -0.41 17.17 18.39
C PRO A 39 0.55 15.97 18.30
N ILE A 40 0.02 14.76 18.54
CA ILE A 40 0.73 13.49 18.46
C ILE A 40 0.15 12.68 17.30
N THR A 41 0.91 12.55 16.21
CA THR A 41 0.46 11.91 14.95
C THR A 41 1.49 10.90 14.40
N PRO A 42 1.84 9.83 15.15
CA PRO A 42 2.93 8.94 14.79
C PRO A 42 2.57 8.04 13.60
N MET A 43 3.57 7.77 12.76
CA MET A 43 3.52 6.72 11.75
C MET A 43 4.05 5.42 12.36
N VAL A 44 3.32 4.31 12.15
CA VAL A 44 3.77 2.99 12.59
C VAL A 44 3.61 1.95 11.48
N THR A 45 4.48 0.95 11.50
CA THR A 45 4.44 -0.22 10.63
C THR A 45 4.00 -1.44 11.45
N PHE A 46 4.94 -2.30 11.85
CA PHE A 46 4.68 -3.57 12.54
C PHE A 46 4.45 -3.43 14.06
N PHE A 47 4.41 -2.22 14.60
CA PHE A 47 4.23 -2.01 16.05
C PHE A 47 2.97 -2.69 16.61
N PRO A 48 1.76 -2.57 16.00
CA PRO A 48 0.58 -3.27 16.50
C PRO A 48 0.73 -4.79 16.52
N SER A 49 1.31 -5.37 15.45
CA SER A 49 1.58 -6.81 15.40
C SER A 49 2.57 -7.25 16.47
N GLN A 50 3.63 -6.48 16.72
CA GLN A 50 4.64 -6.80 17.74
C GLN A 50 4.04 -6.81 19.15
N VAL A 51 3.21 -5.82 19.49
CA VAL A 51 2.54 -5.75 20.80
C VAL A 51 1.59 -6.94 21.00
N LYS A 52 0.91 -7.40 19.94
CA LYS A 52 -0.01 -8.54 19.97
C LYS A 52 0.70 -9.90 19.82
N GLY A 53 2.03 -9.93 19.68
CA GLY A 53 2.80 -11.16 19.48
C GLY A 53 2.60 -11.82 18.11
N MET A 54 2.05 -11.10 17.13
CA MET A 54 1.90 -11.56 15.76
C MET A 54 3.24 -11.50 15.02
N SER A 55 3.50 -12.49 14.17
CA SER A 55 4.60 -12.42 13.21
C SER A 55 4.35 -11.34 12.15
N LYS A 56 5.41 -10.92 11.46
CA LYS A 56 5.30 -9.92 10.38
C LYS A 56 4.66 -10.54 9.14
N LYS A 57 4.89 -11.83 8.90
CA LYS A 57 4.13 -12.63 7.92
C LYS A 57 2.63 -12.57 8.20
N GLU A 58 2.19 -12.90 9.41
CA GLU A 58 0.76 -12.82 9.77
C GLU A 58 0.20 -11.41 9.54
N ALA A 59 0.94 -10.36 9.89
CA ALA A 59 0.50 -8.99 9.65
C ALA A 59 0.31 -8.66 8.15
N MET A 60 1.14 -9.23 7.27
CA MET A 60 1.08 -9.01 5.82
C MET A 60 0.07 -9.91 5.11
N TYR A 61 -0.17 -11.13 5.59
CA TYR A 61 -1.08 -12.11 4.96
C TYR A 61 -2.50 -12.12 5.55
N ASP A 62 -2.68 -11.65 6.79
CA ASP A 62 -3.98 -11.52 7.43
C ASP A 62 -4.28 -10.05 7.77
N PRO A 63 -4.72 -9.26 6.77
CA PRO A 63 -4.93 -7.84 6.96
C PRO A 63 -6.13 -7.53 7.87
N GLU A 64 -7.07 -8.47 8.05
CA GLU A 64 -8.16 -8.31 9.01
C GLU A 64 -7.67 -8.45 10.45
N LYS A 65 -6.86 -9.49 10.72
CA LYS A 65 -6.22 -9.67 12.03
C LYS A 65 -5.28 -8.52 12.36
N PHE A 66 -4.51 -8.03 11.38
CA PHE A 66 -3.68 -6.84 11.57
C PHE A 66 -4.50 -5.58 11.84
N ALA A 67 -5.60 -5.36 11.11
CA ALA A 67 -6.49 -4.23 11.37
C ALA A 67 -7.09 -4.26 12.79
N GLN A 68 -7.49 -5.44 13.27
CA GLN A 68 -7.98 -5.60 14.64
C GLN A 68 -6.87 -5.33 15.67
N ALA A 69 -5.66 -5.86 15.45
CA ALA A 69 -4.50 -5.57 16.28
C ALA A 69 -4.20 -4.06 16.36
N ALA A 70 -4.30 -3.35 15.23
CA ALA A 70 -4.13 -1.91 15.18
C ALA A 70 -5.21 -1.16 15.98
N ILE A 71 -6.47 -1.58 15.91
CA ILE A 71 -7.53 -0.97 16.74
C ILE A 71 -7.24 -1.16 18.23
N ASP A 72 -6.96 -2.41 18.64
CA ASP A 72 -6.72 -2.76 20.04
C ASP A 72 -5.52 -2.02 20.63
N VAL A 73 -4.44 -1.90 19.85
CA VAL A 73 -3.17 -1.32 20.32
C VAL A 73 -3.17 0.20 20.23
N LEU A 74 -3.73 0.79 19.17
CA LEU A 74 -3.61 2.23 18.93
C LEU A 74 -4.72 3.04 19.59
N SER A 75 -5.94 2.52 19.67
CA SER A 75 -7.08 3.25 20.26
C SER A 75 -6.89 3.67 21.72
N PRO A 76 -6.13 2.96 22.57
CA PRO A 76 -5.90 3.42 23.93
C PRO A 76 -4.80 4.49 24.04
N LEU A 77 -3.87 4.58 23.07
CA LEU A 77 -2.68 5.45 23.15
C LEU A 77 -3.00 6.95 23.11
N ASN A 78 -4.26 7.32 22.87
CA ASN A 78 -4.77 8.69 22.88
C ASN A 78 -4.01 9.63 21.92
N TRP A 79 -3.61 9.13 20.75
CA TRP A 79 -3.04 9.94 19.68
C TRP A 79 -4.08 10.85 19.04
N ASP A 80 -3.62 11.95 18.44
CA ASP A 80 -4.49 12.92 17.79
C ASP A 80 -4.95 12.45 16.41
N GLN A 81 -4.05 11.78 15.68
CA GLN A 81 -4.40 11.03 14.49
C GLN A 81 -3.83 9.63 14.58
N VAL A 82 -4.48 8.71 13.90
CA VAL A 82 -3.97 7.36 13.73
C VAL A 82 -3.49 7.14 12.30
N PRO A 83 -2.40 6.36 12.12
CA PRO A 83 -1.82 6.16 10.81
C PRO A 83 -2.69 5.24 9.95
N PRO A 84 -2.68 5.43 8.62
CA PRO A 84 -3.21 4.42 7.71
C PRO A 84 -2.39 3.12 7.80
N LEU A 85 -3.03 1.98 7.57
CA LEU A 85 -2.36 0.67 7.61
C LEU A 85 -1.52 0.35 6.36
N ILE A 86 -1.42 1.30 5.42
CA ILE A 86 -0.76 1.13 4.12
C ILE A 86 0.76 0.89 4.22
N ALA A 87 1.37 1.19 5.38
CA ALA A 87 2.79 1.00 5.62
C ALA A 87 3.16 -0.48 5.92
N VAL A 88 2.15 -1.33 6.09
CA VAL A 88 2.30 -2.80 6.09
C VAL A 88 1.68 -3.31 4.80
N PHE A 89 2.53 -3.67 3.85
CA PHE A 89 2.08 -4.17 2.55
C PHE A 89 1.39 -5.53 2.68
N SER A 90 0.47 -5.83 1.76
CA SER A 90 -0.16 -7.15 1.70
C SER A 90 0.76 -8.16 1.01
N GLY A 91 1.09 -9.24 1.72
CA GLY A 91 1.86 -10.36 1.18
C GLY A 91 1.12 -11.02 0.00
N GLU A 92 -0.17 -11.31 0.17
CA GLU A 92 -1.02 -11.88 -0.90
C GLU A 92 -1.08 -10.99 -2.15
N LEU A 93 -1.03 -9.66 -1.99
CA LEU A 93 -0.97 -8.74 -3.13
C LEU A 93 0.40 -8.80 -3.82
N PHE A 94 1.48 -8.87 -3.03
CA PHE A 94 2.84 -8.99 -3.55
C PHE A 94 3.04 -10.31 -4.31
N ASP A 95 2.53 -11.43 -3.79
CA ASP A 95 2.55 -12.72 -4.48
C ASP A 95 1.74 -12.67 -5.78
N ALA A 96 0.54 -12.07 -5.75
CA ALA A 96 -0.31 -11.95 -6.93
C ALA A 96 0.33 -11.09 -8.04
N LEU A 97 1.04 -10.03 -7.67
CA LEU A 97 1.83 -9.20 -8.60
C LEU A 97 3.10 -9.91 -9.09
N GLY A 98 3.64 -10.83 -8.29
CA GLY A 98 4.99 -11.33 -8.47
C GLY A 98 6.01 -10.23 -8.23
N MET A 99 5.87 -9.51 -7.11
CA MET A 99 6.67 -8.35 -6.74
C MET A 99 8.18 -8.69 -6.72
N ARG A 100 9.00 -7.91 -7.45
CA ARG A 100 10.46 -8.13 -7.50
C ARG A 100 11.29 -7.14 -6.71
N VAL A 101 10.73 -5.97 -6.39
CA VAL A 101 11.49 -4.88 -5.74
C VAL A 101 11.48 -4.97 -4.22
N TYR A 102 10.88 -6.02 -3.66
CA TYR A 102 10.84 -6.27 -2.24
C TYR A 102 11.17 -7.73 -1.94
N LYS A 103 11.78 -7.97 -0.78
CA LYS A 103 11.72 -9.25 -0.07
C LYS A 103 10.80 -9.10 1.13
N TRP A 104 9.98 -10.10 1.44
CA TRP A 104 9.01 -10.01 2.54
C TRP A 104 8.82 -11.35 3.27
N PRO A 105 8.43 -11.30 4.55
CA PRO A 105 8.24 -12.50 5.35
C PRO A 105 7.13 -13.39 4.79
N GLY A 106 7.48 -14.61 4.43
CA GLY A 106 6.52 -15.61 3.94
C GLY A 106 6.14 -15.55 2.46
N ALA A 107 6.86 -14.78 1.63
CA ALA A 107 6.65 -14.73 0.17
C ALA A 107 6.51 -16.12 -0.47
N ASP A 108 5.63 -16.26 -1.47
CA ASP A 108 5.47 -17.51 -2.21
C ASP A 108 6.69 -17.81 -3.09
N ASP A 109 7.36 -16.77 -3.61
CA ASP A 109 8.61 -16.90 -4.34
C ASP A 109 9.81 -17.03 -3.38
N GLU A 110 10.61 -18.07 -3.58
CA GLU A 110 11.80 -18.38 -2.78
C GLU A 110 12.85 -17.27 -2.82
N GLU A 111 12.99 -16.57 -3.94
CA GLU A 111 14.00 -15.52 -4.08
C GLU A 111 13.68 -14.27 -3.23
N GLN A 112 12.38 -14.03 -2.97
CA GLN A 112 11.86 -12.89 -2.22
C GLN A 112 11.46 -13.26 -0.79
N ARG A 113 11.49 -14.54 -0.42
CA ARG A 113 11.04 -15.02 0.89
C ARG A 113 12.03 -14.66 2.01
N LEU A 114 11.50 -13.94 3.00
CA LEU A 114 12.15 -13.74 4.30
C LEU A 114 11.52 -14.63 5.38
N GLN A 115 12.22 -14.76 6.52
CA GLN A 115 11.69 -15.47 7.69
C GLN A 115 10.52 -14.70 8.32
N GLU A 116 9.62 -15.38 9.02
CA GLU A 116 8.29 -14.85 9.40
C GLU A 116 8.31 -13.58 10.27
N HIS A 117 9.38 -13.38 11.06
CA HIS A 117 9.54 -12.21 11.93
C HIS A 117 10.46 -11.13 11.35
N GLN A 118 11.07 -11.34 10.18
CA GLN A 118 11.90 -10.33 9.52
C GLN A 118 11.02 -9.25 8.88
N PRO A 119 11.38 -7.95 9.00
CA PRO A 119 10.68 -6.90 8.27
C PRO A 119 10.91 -7.04 6.76
N PHE A 120 9.98 -6.53 5.96
CA PHE A 120 10.21 -6.45 4.51
C PHE A 120 11.43 -5.56 4.21
N GLN A 121 12.07 -5.82 3.08
CA GLN A 121 13.25 -5.10 2.61
C GLN A 121 13.03 -4.68 1.17
N PHE A 122 13.38 -3.43 0.85
CA PHE A 122 13.45 -2.99 -0.53
C PHE A 122 14.72 -3.54 -1.18
N VAL A 123 14.59 -4.03 -2.41
CA VAL A 123 15.70 -4.55 -3.20
C VAL A 123 15.91 -3.58 -4.35
N GLU A 124 16.98 -2.80 -4.27
CA GLU A 124 17.38 -1.88 -5.33
C GLU A 124 17.79 -2.66 -6.58
N GLY A 125 17.49 -2.09 -7.75
CA GLY A 125 17.86 -2.64 -9.04
C GLY A 125 17.97 -1.56 -10.10
N GLU A 126 18.65 -1.89 -11.20
CA GLU A 126 18.70 -1.03 -12.38
C GLU A 126 17.43 -1.27 -13.23
N TYR A 127 16.43 -0.41 -13.07
CA TYR A 127 15.14 -0.54 -13.77
C TYR A 127 15.05 0.22 -15.09
N MET A 128 16.06 1.04 -15.40
CA MET A 128 16.22 1.75 -16.67
C MET A 128 17.71 1.77 -17.02
N LYS A 129 18.04 1.34 -18.23
CA LYS A 129 19.42 1.35 -18.72
C LYS A 129 19.75 2.64 -19.45
N ALA A 130 21.04 2.96 -19.55
CA ALA A 130 21.51 4.17 -20.22
C ALA A 130 21.12 4.24 -21.72
N ASP A 131 20.96 3.11 -22.39
CA ASP A 131 20.51 3.04 -23.79
C ASP A 131 18.98 3.16 -23.95
N GLU A 132 18.22 3.23 -22.85
CA GLU A 132 16.76 3.33 -22.85
C GLU A 132 16.24 4.77 -22.69
N TYR A 133 17.11 5.76 -22.49
CA TYR A 133 16.71 7.17 -22.34
C TYR A 133 15.88 7.68 -23.53
N GLU A 134 16.30 7.37 -24.75
CA GLU A 134 15.58 7.82 -25.94
C GLU A 134 14.17 7.24 -26.01
N MET A 135 13.99 5.99 -25.55
CA MET A 135 12.67 5.36 -25.49
C MET A 135 11.77 6.04 -24.46
N VAL A 136 12.31 6.42 -23.31
CA VAL A 136 11.55 7.13 -22.27
C VAL A 136 11.15 8.53 -22.74
N LEU A 137 12.04 9.24 -23.44
CA LEU A 137 11.74 10.58 -23.95
C LEU A 137 10.70 10.56 -25.07
N SER A 138 10.75 9.55 -25.95
CA SER A 138 9.87 9.45 -27.12
C SER A 138 8.53 8.75 -26.83
N ASP A 139 8.49 7.75 -25.95
CA ASP A 139 7.29 7.00 -25.56
C ASP A 139 7.33 6.58 -24.09
N PRO A 140 7.19 7.52 -23.14
CA PRO A 140 7.29 7.23 -21.70
C PRO A 140 6.24 6.22 -21.23
N THR A 141 5.02 6.32 -21.76
CA THR A 141 3.93 5.37 -21.47
C THR A 141 4.26 3.97 -21.98
N GLY A 142 4.79 3.87 -23.18
CA GLY A 142 5.20 2.60 -23.76
C GLY A 142 6.38 1.96 -23.05
N PHE A 143 7.36 2.76 -22.60
CA PHE A 143 8.42 2.28 -21.72
C PHE A 143 7.86 1.76 -20.40
N ALA A 144 6.98 2.52 -19.74
CA ALA A 144 6.36 2.11 -18.48
C ALA A 144 5.63 0.77 -18.62
N ILE A 145 4.78 0.63 -19.65
CA ILE A 145 3.99 -0.60 -19.87
C ILE A 145 4.87 -1.77 -20.31
N ARG A 146 5.71 -1.60 -21.34
CA ARG A 146 6.41 -2.72 -21.97
C ARG A 146 7.74 -3.08 -21.30
N LYS A 147 8.31 -2.21 -20.47
CA LYS A 147 9.60 -2.44 -19.81
C LYS A 147 9.46 -2.36 -18.30
N LEU A 148 9.01 -1.22 -17.77
CA LEU A 148 9.07 -0.95 -16.34
C LEU A 148 8.14 -1.85 -15.53
N ILE A 149 6.86 -1.95 -15.89
CA ILE A 149 5.87 -2.79 -15.21
C ILE A 149 6.31 -4.28 -15.20
N PRO A 150 6.69 -4.90 -16.33
CA PRO A 150 7.22 -6.25 -16.37
C PRO A 150 8.48 -6.48 -15.53
N ARG A 151 9.30 -5.44 -15.29
CA ARG A 151 10.49 -5.53 -14.42
C ARG A 151 10.07 -5.61 -12.95
N HIS A 152 9.14 -4.75 -12.52
CA HIS A 152 8.64 -4.69 -11.15
C HIS A 152 7.79 -5.90 -10.75
N PHE A 153 6.98 -6.42 -11.69
CA PHE A 153 5.94 -7.41 -11.43
C PHE A 153 6.08 -8.59 -12.40
N SER A 154 6.55 -9.73 -11.88
CA SER A 154 6.85 -10.91 -12.70
C SER A 154 5.62 -11.51 -13.36
N ASN A 155 4.46 -11.48 -12.68
CA ASN A 155 3.20 -11.99 -13.20
C ASN A 155 2.59 -11.09 -14.28
N PHE A 156 3.14 -9.89 -14.47
CA PHE A 156 2.73 -8.91 -15.47
C PHE A 156 3.66 -8.89 -16.69
N LYS A 157 4.53 -9.91 -16.85
CA LYS A 157 5.46 -10.04 -17.98
C LYS A 157 4.79 -9.93 -19.36
N GLY A 158 3.51 -10.30 -19.48
CA GLY A 158 2.73 -10.22 -20.71
C GLY A 158 2.65 -8.78 -21.27
N PHE A 159 2.75 -7.76 -20.43
CA PHE A 159 2.80 -6.36 -20.91
C PHE A 159 4.02 -6.06 -21.78
N SER A 160 5.08 -6.87 -21.76
CA SER A 160 6.26 -6.68 -22.62
C SER A 160 5.92 -6.70 -24.10
N GLY A 161 4.91 -7.47 -24.49
CA GLY A 161 4.38 -7.55 -25.86
C GLY A 161 3.16 -6.65 -26.11
N PHE A 162 2.78 -5.79 -25.16
CA PHE A 162 1.58 -4.97 -25.29
C PHE A 162 1.69 -4.02 -26.50
N PRO A 163 0.66 -3.90 -27.35
CA PRO A 163 0.71 -3.07 -28.55
C PRO A 163 1.00 -1.59 -28.23
N SER A 164 1.72 -0.90 -29.12
CA SER A 164 2.00 0.53 -28.93
C SER A 164 0.75 1.38 -29.13
N PHE A 165 0.58 2.41 -28.30
CA PHE A 165 -0.52 3.35 -28.46
C PHE A 165 -0.43 4.15 -29.75
N GLY A 166 0.79 4.41 -30.26
CA GLY A 166 1.00 5.02 -31.57
C GLY A 166 0.29 4.27 -32.70
N GLY A 167 0.30 2.93 -32.68
CA GLY A 167 -0.41 2.10 -33.64
C GLY A 167 -1.94 2.07 -33.47
N MET A 168 -2.45 2.58 -32.34
CA MET A 168 -3.88 2.60 -32.02
C MET A 168 -4.59 3.91 -32.40
N PHE A 169 -3.87 4.93 -32.89
CA PHE A 169 -4.52 6.16 -33.39
C PHE A 169 -5.44 5.90 -34.58
N ASN A 170 -5.14 4.86 -35.36
CA ASN A 170 -6.01 4.40 -36.43
C ASN A 170 -7.07 3.43 -35.87
N THR A 171 -8.34 3.81 -35.97
CA THR A 171 -9.47 3.01 -35.46
C THR A 171 -9.50 1.59 -36.06
N SER A 172 -9.17 1.47 -37.35
CA SER A 172 -9.16 0.17 -38.04
C SER A 172 -8.05 -0.75 -37.56
N THR A 173 -6.92 -0.20 -37.11
CA THR A 173 -5.84 -0.96 -36.48
C THR A 173 -6.16 -1.26 -35.01
N ALA A 174 -6.65 -0.27 -34.27
CA ALA A 174 -6.99 -0.41 -32.85
C ALA A 174 -8.01 -1.51 -32.56
N GLN A 175 -9.04 -1.66 -33.40
CA GLN A 175 -10.08 -2.70 -33.22
C GLN A 175 -9.54 -4.13 -33.25
N PHE A 176 -8.41 -4.39 -33.93
CA PHE A 176 -7.81 -5.72 -34.02
C PHE A 176 -6.68 -5.94 -33.02
N LEU A 177 -5.88 -4.90 -32.70
CA LEU A 177 -4.69 -5.05 -31.87
C LEU A 177 -4.97 -5.59 -30.47
N LEU A 178 -6.01 -5.09 -29.78
CA LEU A 178 -6.33 -5.56 -28.43
C LEU A 178 -6.87 -7.00 -28.42
N PRO A 179 -7.86 -7.37 -29.27
CA PRO A 179 -8.30 -8.77 -29.35
C PRO A 179 -7.18 -9.74 -29.75
N LEU A 180 -6.32 -9.36 -30.70
CA LEU A 180 -5.20 -10.21 -31.11
C LEU A 180 -4.21 -10.41 -29.97
N PHE A 181 -3.84 -9.34 -29.26
CA PHE A 181 -2.93 -9.43 -28.12
C PHE A 181 -3.52 -10.26 -26.98
N PHE A 182 -4.74 -9.92 -26.53
CA PHE A 182 -5.37 -10.64 -25.44
C PHE A 182 -5.80 -12.06 -25.81
N GLY A 183 -5.90 -12.40 -27.10
CA GLY A 183 -6.12 -13.76 -27.57
C GLY A 183 -4.89 -14.67 -27.47
N THR A 184 -3.68 -14.11 -27.28
CA THR A 184 -2.46 -14.90 -27.09
C THR A 184 -2.40 -15.55 -25.70
N PRO A 185 -1.62 -16.63 -25.52
CA PRO A 185 -1.38 -17.20 -24.19
C PRO A 185 -0.85 -16.19 -23.16
N ASP A 186 0.06 -15.30 -23.56
CA ASP A 186 0.62 -14.27 -22.68
C ASP A 186 -0.43 -13.21 -22.31
N GLY A 187 -1.28 -12.80 -23.26
CA GLY A 187 -2.37 -11.86 -23.02
C GLY A 187 -3.45 -12.43 -22.09
N GLN A 188 -3.85 -13.69 -22.30
CA GLN A 188 -4.76 -14.40 -21.38
C GLN A 188 -4.15 -14.59 -19.99
N GLY A 189 -2.86 -14.95 -19.92
CA GLY A 189 -2.11 -15.03 -18.67
C GLY A 189 -2.10 -13.71 -17.91
N LEU A 190 -1.86 -12.60 -18.61
CA LEU A 190 -1.90 -11.26 -18.04
C LEU A 190 -3.28 -10.91 -17.47
N LEU A 191 -4.37 -11.18 -18.18
CA LEU A 191 -5.73 -10.94 -17.68
C LEU A 191 -6.01 -11.71 -16.38
N LYS A 192 -5.55 -12.97 -16.31
CA LYS A 192 -5.66 -13.77 -15.09
C LYS A 192 -4.83 -13.20 -13.93
N SER A 193 -3.60 -12.76 -14.18
CA SER A 193 -2.76 -12.12 -13.17
C SER A 193 -3.40 -10.83 -12.64
N ILE A 194 -3.98 -10.02 -13.52
CA ILE A 194 -4.71 -8.80 -13.14
C ILE A 194 -5.89 -9.16 -12.24
N GLN A 195 -6.70 -10.17 -12.61
CA GLN A 195 -7.85 -10.60 -11.80
C GLN A 195 -7.42 -11.09 -10.40
N ASN A 196 -6.35 -11.87 -10.31
CA ASN A 196 -5.81 -12.33 -9.03
C ASN A 196 -5.37 -11.15 -8.16
N THR A 197 -4.65 -10.19 -8.76
CA THR A 197 -4.19 -8.96 -8.10
C THR A 197 -5.36 -8.14 -7.56
N ILE A 198 -6.42 -7.97 -8.37
CA ILE A 198 -7.64 -7.26 -7.99
C ILE A 198 -8.29 -7.88 -6.75
N ASN A 199 -8.38 -9.21 -6.69
CA ASN A 199 -9.00 -9.91 -5.57
C ASN A 199 -8.22 -9.66 -4.26
N SER A 200 -6.89 -9.80 -4.28
CA SER A 200 -6.03 -9.52 -3.12
C SER A 200 -6.09 -8.05 -2.71
N PHE A 201 -6.11 -7.13 -3.69
CA PHE A 201 -6.19 -5.69 -3.43
C PHE A 201 -7.51 -5.31 -2.73
N PHE A 202 -8.65 -5.83 -3.17
CA PHE A 202 -9.93 -5.51 -2.52
C PHE A 202 -10.05 -6.07 -1.10
N LYS A 203 -9.41 -7.20 -0.79
CA LYS A 203 -9.30 -7.71 0.58
C LYS A 203 -8.52 -6.75 1.50
N LEU A 204 -7.41 -6.19 1.01
CA LEU A 204 -6.63 -5.17 1.71
C LEU A 204 -7.42 -3.86 1.90
N ILE A 205 -8.12 -3.39 0.86
CA ILE A 205 -8.97 -2.20 0.96
C ILE A 205 -10.11 -2.40 1.96
N GLY A 206 -10.74 -3.59 1.95
CA GLY A 206 -11.84 -3.92 2.86
C GLY A 206 -11.43 -3.85 4.33
N SER A 207 -10.31 -4.47 4.71
CA SER A 207 -9.75 -4.42 6.06
C SER A 207 -9.33 -3.01 6.49
N SER A 208 -8.68 -2.26 5.60
CA SER A 208 -8.30 -0.86 5.84
C SER A 208 -9.51 0.06 6.07
N ASN A 209 -10.59 -0.14 5.30
CA ASN A 209 -11.85 0.59 5.49
C ASN A 209 -12.52 0.25 6.83
N LYS A 210 -12.53 -1.02 7.23
CA LYS A 210 -13.03 -1.44 8.56
C LYS A 210 -12.25 -0.75 9.67
N TYR A 211 -10.91 -0.75 9.60
CA TYR A 211 -10.03 -0.05 10.53
C TYR A 211 -10.39 1.45 10.63
N MET A 212 -10.42 2.15 9.50
CA MET A 212 -10.71 3.58 9.44
C MET A 212 -12.06 3.91 10.06
N GLN A 213 -13.11 3.13 9.75
CA GLN A 213 -14.45 3.37 10.30
C GLN A 213 -14.52 3.09 11.80
N SER A 214 -13.83 2.04 12.29
CA SER A 214 -13.76 1.75 13.72
C SER A 214 -13.05 2.87 14.49
N MET A 215 -11.90 3.34 13.99
CA MET A 215 -11.16 4.44 14.62
C MET A 215 -11.96 5.75 14.61
N LYS A 216 -12.66 6.04 13.50
CA LYS A 216 -13.58 7.19 13.42
C LYS A 216 -14.71 7.11 14.45
N LYS A 217 -15.31 5.93 14.67
CA LYS A 217 -16.34 5.71 15.70
C LYS A 217 -15.80 5.90 17.13
N LEU A 218 -14.51 5.66 17.33
CA LEU A 218 -13.79 5.92 18.58
C LEU A 218 -13.28 7.37 18.71
N GLY A 219 -13.55 8.21 17.70
CA GLY A 219 -13.19 9.63 17.71
C GLY A 219 -11.77 9.93 17.25
N TYR A 220 -11.12 9.00 16.54
CA TYR A 220 -9.78 9.18 15.99
C TYR A 220 -9.83 9.50 14.49
N PRO A 221 -9.33 10.66 14.05
CA PRO A 221 -9.10 10.94 12.64
C PRO A 221 -7.90 10.16 12.09
N LEU A 222 -7.95 9.88 10.78
CA LEU A 222 -6.84 9.30 10.03
C LEU A 222 -5.83 10.41 9.70
N GLN A 223 -4.54 10.09 9.72
CA GLN A 223 -3.47 11.05 9.47
C GLN A 223 -3.49 11.63 8.05
N PHE A 224 -3.57 10.75 7.05
CA PHE A 224 -3.68 11.11 5.65
C PHE A 224 -4.38 9.98 4.88
N PHE A 225 -4.91 10.32 3.71
CA PHE A 225 -5.56 9.36 2.80
C PHE A 225 -4.75 9.10 1.53
N ASN A 226 -3.89 10.06 1.14
CA ASN A 226 -3.09 10.01 -0.07
C ASN A 226 -1.62 10.29 0.27
N ALA A 227 -0.72 9.60 -0.42
CA ALA A 227 0.69 9.96 -0.49
C ALA A 227 0.97 10.50 -1.90
N VAL A 228 1.85 11.49 -1.99
CA VAL A 228 2.43 11.95 -3.25
C VAL A 228 3.91 11.60 -3.23
N GLN A 229 4.40 11.02 -4.33
CA GLN A 229 5.82 10.74 -4.49
C GLN A 229 6.55 12.05 -4.76
N ALA A 230 7.74 12.22 -4.20
CA ALA A 230 8.56 13.38 -4.53
C ALA A 230 8.94 13.32 -6.02
N PRO A 231 9.04 14.47 -6.72
CA PRO A 231 9.19 14.51 -8.18
C PRO A 231 10.44 13.82 -8.75
N TYR A 232 11.41 13.45 -7.88
CA TYR A 232 12.70 12.90 -8.26
C TYR A 232 13.04 11.57 -7.54
N ASP A 233 12.13 11.03 -6.73
CA ASP A 233 12.34 9.81 -5.94
C ASP A 233 11.61 8.59 -6.55
N SER A 234 11.44 8.57 -7.87
CA SER A 234 10.71 7.54 -8.64
C SER A 234 11.60 6.73 -9.55
#